data_AF-A0A6I6JPK3-F1
#
_entry.id   AF-A0A6I6JPK3-F1
#
_cell.length_a   1.000
_cell.length_b   1.000
_cell.length_c   1.000
_cell.angle_alpha   90.00
_cell.angle_beta   90.00
_cell.angle_gamma   90.00
#
_symmetry.space_group_name_H-M   'P 1'
#
loop_
_entity.id
_entity.type
_entity.pdbx_description
1 polymer ?
#
loop_
_entity_poly.entity_id
_entity_poly.type
_entity_poly.pdbx_seq_one_letter_code
_entity_poly.pdbx_strand_id
1 'polypeptide(L)'
;MNENKLKEMWNKTENVFEISGYGSSSIEQFLSGRSRSTARGVRNIIIMDMVVKTLVVVTLGVDFILYYGTKNVTFVCIAGILLLAGLLFFQRRMLVHFNKIADHGQTTRDKLISMLTYLKTKFNLTLLAVSITYFFVFISGTLVYFYLVYGKVRPLDRVDIIVFTGFIILGIVFNFIANKVLIKYQIKHLELCLTDMNDDAMAIVSQNIETQKKQDRVNQFLLGIVLLIGFLLMVAVFKNVLG
;
A
#
# COMPACT_ATOMS: atom_id res chain seq x y z
N MET A 1 -39.32 44.51 6.15
CA MET A 1 -39.27 43.04 6.26
C MET A 1 -40.10 42.67 7.48
N ASN A 2 -41.17 41.89 7.32
CA ASN A 2 -42.26 41.79 8.30
C ASN A 2 -41.89 40.81 9.44
N GLU A 3 -41.94 41.24 10.71
CA GLU A 3 -41.52 40.44 11.88
C GLU A 3 -42.24 39.08 11.97
N ASN A 4 -43.52 39.02 11.58
CA ASN A 4 -44.28 37.78 11.55
C ASN A 4 -43.68 36.75 10.57
N LYS A 5 -43.07 37.21 9.48
CA LYS A 5 -42.43 36.35 8.48
C LYS A 5 -41.08 35.82 8.99
N LEU A 6 -40.37 36.60 9.79
CA LEU A 6 -39.16 36.14 10.49
C LEU A 6 -39.49 35.15 11.58
N LYS A 7 -40.58 35.36 12.33
CA LYS A 7 -41.06 34.45 13.38
C LYS A 7 -41.58 33.13 12.81
N GLU A 8 -42.25 33.16 11.65
CA GLU A 8 -42.62 31.96 10.90
C GLU A 8 -41.39 31.22 10.36
N MET A 9 -40.40 31.93 9.80
CA MET A 9 -39.16 31.29 9.36
C MET A 9 -38.38 30.70 10.53
N TRP A 10 -38.36 31.37 11.68
CA TRP A 10 -37.72 30.86 12.89
C TRP A 10 -38.47 29.62 13.42
N ASN A 11 -39.79 29.66 13.57
CA ASN A 11 -40.57 28.49 13.99
C ASN A 11 -40.53 27.33 12.99
N LYS A 12 -40.40 27.62 11.68
CA LYS A 12 -40.25 26.58 10.65
C LYS A 12 -38.84 26.00 10.64
N THR A 13 -37.84 26.79 10.99
CA THR A 13 -36.46 26.34 11.20
C THR A 13 -36.36 25.56 12.50
N GLU A 14 -36.96 26.04 13.59
CA GLU A 14 -37.03 25.38 14.89
C GLU A 14 -37.83 24.08 14.81
N ASN A 15 -38.94 23.99 14.06
CA ASN A 15 -39.62 22.70 13.80
C ASN A 15 -38.84 21.76 12.86
N VAL A 16 -37.98 22.29 11.98
CA VAL A 16 -37.07 21.47 11.15
C VAL A 16 -35.85 21.00 11.96
N PHE A 17 -35.43 21.79 12.96
CA PHE A 17 -34.36 21.46 13.91
C PHE A 17 -34.87 20.65 15.13
N GLU A 18 -36.16 20.70 15.44
CA GLU A 18 -36.91 19.88 16.42
C GLU A 18 -37.36 18.54 15.83
N ILE A 19 -36.99 18.24 14.57
CA ILE A 19 -36.66 16.87 14.17
C ILE A 19 -35.35 16.50 14.89
N SER A 20 -35.50 16.43 16.20
CA SER A 20 -34.57 15.98 17.21
C SER A 20 -34.30 14.52 16.93
N GLY A 21 -33.25 14.34 16.13
CA GLY A 21 -32.82 13.05 15.69
C GLY A 21 -31.90 13.20 14.49
N TYR A 22 -30.74 13.84 14.67
CA TYR A 22 -29.54 13.23 14.10
C TYR A 22 -29.42 11.84 14.74
N GLY A 23 -30.26 10.91 14.28
CA GLY A 23 -30.41 9.61 14.89
C GLY A 23 -29.05 8.97 14.87
N SER A 24 -28.67 8.33 15.97
CA SER A 24 -27.46 7.51 16.02
C SER A 24 -27.31 6.66 14.75
N SER A 25 -28.43 6.16 14.19
CA SER A 25 -28.48 5.44 12.90
C SER A 25 -28.02 6.23 11.67
N SER A 26 -28.28 7.53 11.58
CA SER A 26 -27.87 8.39 10.45
C SER A 26 -26.40 8.81 10.54
N ILE A 27 -25.93 9.11 11.75
CA ILE A 27 -24.50 9.31 12.06
C ILE A 27 -23.74 8.00 11.80
N GLU A 28 -24.30 6.87 12.24
CA GLU A 28 -23.71 5.54 12.05
C GLU A 28 -23.76 5.07 10.59
N GLN A 29 -24.78 5.43 9.81
CA GLN A 29 -24.82 5.22 8.36
C GLN A 29 -23.78 6.07 7.62
N PHE A 30 -23.63 7.34 7.99
CA PHE A 30 -22.60 8.20 7.41
C PHE A 30 -21.19 7.72 7.76
N LEU A 31 -20.95 7.36 9.03
CA LEU A 31 -19.68 6.81 9.51
C LEU A 31 -19.38 5.44 8.89
N SER A 32 -20.36 4.54 8.78
CA SER A 32 -20.17 3.23 8.15
C SER A 32 -19.93 3.35 6.64
N GLY A 33 -20.63 4.27 5.94
CA GLY A 33 -20.37 4.58 4.55
C GLY A 33 -18.95 5.13 4.31
N ARG A 34 -18.48 5.99 5.21
CA ARG A 34 -17.16 6.64 5.11
C ARG A 34 -16.02 5.74 5.54
N SER A 35 -16.20 4.96 6.60
CA SER A 35 -15.30 3.87 7.02
C SER A 35 -15.11 2.86 5.88
N ARG A 36 -16.20 2.47 5.23
CA ARG A 36 -16.18 1.56 4.07
C ARG A 36 -15.43 2.17 2.88
N SER A 37 -15.56 3.48 2.65
CA SER A 37 -14.80 4.20 1.60
C SER A 37 -13.30 4.21 1.88
N THR A 38 -12.89 4.55 3.10
CA THR A 38 -11.47 4.56 3.49
C THR A 38 -10.89 3.14 3.46
N ALA A 39 -11.64 2.14 3.95
CA ALA A 39 -11.22 0.74 3.93
C ALA A 39 -11.07 0.24 2.50
N ARG A 40 -11.96 0.66 1.60
CA ARG A 40 -11.87 0.37 0.17
C ARG A 40 -10.64 1.03 -0.45
N GLY A 41 -10.28 2.26 -0.08
CA GLY A 41 -9.06 2.93 -0.56
C GLY A 41 -7.78 2.18 -0.19
N VAL A 42 -7.63 1.80 1.08
CA VAL A 42 -6.49 1.01 1.57
C VAL A 42 -6.44 -0.36 0.90
N ARG A 43 -7.59 -1.03 0.82
CA ARG A 43 -7.75 -2.32 0.13
C ARG A 43 -7.35 -2.21 -1.34
N ASN A 44 -7.75 -1.13 -2.01
CA ASN A 44 -7.44 -0.92 -3.42
C ASN A 44 -5.94 -0.74 -3.66
N ILE A 45 -5.22 -0.02 -2.78
CA ILE A 45 -3.76 0.10 -2.88
C ILE A 45 -3.10 -1.29 -2.82
N ILE A 46 -3.51 -2.14 -1.87
CA ILE A 46 -2.95 -3.49 -1.72
C ILE A 46 -3.32 -4.37 -2.92
N ILE A 47 -4.58 -4.33 -3.37
CA ILE A 47 -5.03 -5.13 -4.52
C ILE A 47 -4.32 -4.71 -5.80
N MET A 48 -4.23 -3.41 -6.09
CA MET A 48 -3.57 -2.91 -7.28
C MET A 48 -2.09 -3.30 -7.30
N ASP A 49 -1.41 -3.21 -6.17
CA ASP A 49 -0.02 -3.67 -6.07
C ASP A 49 0.13 -5.19 -6.19
N MET A 50 -0.81 -6.00 -5.67
CA MET A 50 -0.84 -7.44 -5.94
C MET A 50 -1.03 -7.73 -7.44
N VAL A 51 -1.90 -6.99 -8.14
CA VAL A 51 -2.10 -7.11 -9.59
C VAL A 51 -0.80 -6.80 -10.33
N VAL A 52 -0.13 -5.70 -9.98
CA VAL A 52 1.16 -5.33 -10.59
C VAL A 52 2.21 -6.42 -10.34
N LYS A 53 2.32 -6.95 -9.12
CA LYS A 53 3.23 -8.07 -8.82
C LYS A 53 2.92 -9.32 -9.65
N THR A 54 1.64 -9.67 -9.80
CA THR A 54 1.24 -10.80 -10.65
C THR A 54 1.63 -10.57 -12.11
N LEU A 55 1.43 -9.36 -12.64
CA LEU A 55 1.88 -9.00 -13.97
C LEU A 55 3.40 -9.16 -14.11
N VAL A 56 4.19 -8.70 -13.13
CA VAL A 56 5.65 -8.87 -13.15
C VAL A 56 6.06 -10.34 -13.11
N VAL A 57 5.38 -11.18 -12.32
CA VAL A 57 5.63 -12.63 -12.31
C VAL A 57 5.39 -13.23 -13.69
N VAL A 58 4.32 -12.82 -14.37
CA VAL A 58 4.03 -13.26 -15.75
C VAL A 58 5.14 -12.79 -16.69
N THR A 59 5.53 -11.51 -16.63
CA THR A 59 6.60 -10.97 -17.48
C THR A 59 7.94 -11.65 -17.25
N LEU A 60 8.32 -11.93 -16.00
CA LEU A 60 9.52 -12.73 -15.69
C LEU A 60 9.42 -14.18 -16.21
N GLY A 61 8.22 -14.75 -16.25
CA GLY A 61 7.96 -16.04 -16.89
C GLY A 61 8.20 -15.99 -18.40
N VAL A 62 7.82 -14.89 -19.05
CA VAL A 62 8.13 -14.65 -20.47
C VAL A 62 9.63 -14.47 -20.65
N ASP A 63 10.29 -13.64 -19.83
CA ASP A 63 11.75 -13.42 -19.87
C ASP A 63 12.52 -14.75 -19.72
N PHE A 64 12.06 -15.63 -18.84
CA PHE A 64 12.62 -16.97 -18.67
C PHE A 64 12.59 -17.81 -19.95
N ILE A 65 11.48 -17.76 -20.70
CA ILE A 65 11.31 -18.48 -21.97
C ILE A 65 12.17 -17.83 -23.06
N LEU A 66 12.14 -16.50 -23.17
CA LEU A 66 12.86 -15.75 -24.20
C LEU A 66 14.39 -15.91 -24.09
N TYR A 67 14.91 -15.98 -22.85
CA TYR A 67 16.33 -16.13 -22.58
C TYR A 67 16.74 -17.56 -22.20
N TYR A 68 15.95 -18.56 -22.60
CA TYR A 68 16.25 -19.96 -22.31
C TYR A 68 17.65 -20.34 -22.80
N GLY A 69 18.47 -20.91 -21.91
CA GLY A 69 19.88 -21.23 -22.16
C GLY A 69 20.88 -20.22 -21.57
N THR A 70 20.44 -19.01 -21.21
CA THR A 70 21.31 -18.02 -20.54
C THR A 70 21.23 -18.19 -19.01
N LYS A 71 22.15 -18.98 -18.43
CA LYS A 71 22.17 -19.36 -17.01
C LYS A 71 21.89 -18.19 -16.03
N ASN A 72 22.46 -17.02 -16.28
CA ASN A 72 22.30 -15.84 -15.41
C ASN A 72 20.87 -15.30 -15.42
N VAL A 73 20.27 -15.14 -16.61
CA VAL A 73 18.90 -14.61 -16.75
C VAL A 73 17.90 -15.62 -16.19
N THR A 74 18.11 -16.91 -16.47
CA THR A 74 17.31 -18.01 -15.91
C THR A 74 17.32 -17.98 -14.38
N PHE A 75 18.48 -17.84 -13.75
CA PHE A 75 18.61 -17.76 -12.30
C PHE A 75 17.87 -16.54 -11.72
N VAL A 76 18.01 -15.37 -12.36
CA VAL A 76 17.37 -14.13 -11.89
C VAL A 76 15.86 -14.18 -12.06
N CYS A 77 15.35 -14.77 -13.14
CA CYS A 77 13.92 -14.95 -13.33
C CYS A 77 13.34 -15.90 -12.25
N ILE A 78 13.99 -17.04 -11.98
CA ILE A 78 13.55 -17.97 -10.93
C ILE A 78 13.60 -17.30 -9.55
N ALA A 79 14.72 -16.66 -9.20
CA ALA A 79 14.88 -15.98 -7.92
C ALA A 79 13.88 -14.83 -7.75
N GLY A 80 13.65 -14.05 -8.82
CA GLY A 80 12.67 -12.97 -8.85
C GLY A 80 11.24 -13.48 -8.65
N ILE A 81 10.86 -14.58 -9.31
CA ILE A 81 9.55 -15.22 -9.13
C ILE A 81 9.39 -15.71 -7.68
N LEU A 82 10.40 -16.36 -7.10
CA LEU A 82 10.36 -16.84 -5.72
C LEU A 82 10.21 -15.68 -4.72
N LEU A 83 10.95 -14.58 -4.90
CA LEU A 83 10.84 -13.40 -4.05
C LEU A 83 9.46 -12.74 -4.18
N LEU A 84 8.95 -12.57 -5.41
CA LEU A 84 7.62 -12.01 -5.65
C LEU A 84 6.51 -12.90 -5.08
N ALA A 85 6.64 -14.23 -5.16
CA ALA A 85 5.71 -15.17 -4.54
C ALA A 85 5.68 -15.00 -3.01
N GLY A 86 6.85 -14.85 -2.38
CA GLY A 86 6.95 -14.55 -0.94
C GLY A 86 6.28 -13.22 -0.56
N LEU A 87 6.50 -12.17 -1.36
CA LEU A 87 5.86 -10.86 -1.16
C LEU A 87 4.35 -10.91 -1.36
N LEU A 88 3.86 -11.64 -2.37
CA LEU A 88 2.43 -11.85 -2.62
C LEU A 88 1.77 -12.59 -1.45
N PHE A 89 2.42 -13.64 -0.93
CA PHE A 89 1.92 -14.37 0.24
C PHE A 89 1.84 -13.46 1.47
N PHE A 90 2.88 -12.67 1.71
CA PHE A 90 2.93 -11.70 2.79
C PHE A 90 1.80 -10.67 2.70
N GLN A 91 1.59 -10.07 1.53
CA GLN A 91 0.53 -9.08 1.30
C GLN A 91 -0.86 -9.69 1.40
N ARG A 92 -1.06 -10.92 0.91
CA ARG A 92 -2.32 -11.65 1.08
C ARG A 92 -2.64 -11.87 2.55
N ARG A 93 -1.65 -12.28 3.36
CA ARG A 93 -1.82 -12.44 4.81
C ARG A 93 -2.22 -11.12 5.47
N MET A 94 -1.58 -10.03 5.08
CA MET A 94 -1.91 -8.69 5.57
C MET A 94 -3.32 -8.25 5.19
N LEU A 95 -3.75 -8.49 3.95
CA LEU A 95 -5.07 -8.16 3.44
C LEU A 95 -6.17 -8.95 4.15
N VAL A 96 -5.96 -10.25 4.37
CA VAL A 96 -6.89 -11.09 5.12
C VAL A 96 -7.00 -10.61 6.57
N HIS A 97 -5.88 -10.24 7.19
CA HIS A 97 -5.88 -9.70 8.55
C HIS A 97 -6.61 -8.36 8.63
N PHE A 98 -6.38 -7.46 7.65
CA PHE A 98 -7.09 -6.19 7.55
C PHE A 98 -8.59 -6.38 7.38
N ASN A 99 -9.04 -7.26 6.48
CA ASN A 99 -10.46 -7.53 6.27
C ASN A 99 -11.12 -8.09 7.53
N LYS A 100 -10.44 -9.01 8.24
CA LYS A 100 -10.96 -9.54 9.52
C LYS A 100 -11.14 -8.43 10.55
N ILE A 101 -10.16 -7.52 10.68
CA ILE A 101 -10.22 -6.40 11.62
C ILE A 101 -11.30 -5.39 11.23
N ALA A 102 -11.43 -5.09 9.93
CA ALA A 102 -12.43 -4.15 9.43
C ALA A 102 -13.87 -4.67 9.58
N ASP A 103 -14.08 -5.99 9.52
CA ASP A 103 -15.42 -6.59 9.61
C ASP A 103 -15.86 -6.97 11.04
N HIS A 104 -14.94 -7.26 11.98
CA HIS A 104 -15.27 -7.85 13.30
C HIS A 104 -15.62 -6.86 14.45
N GLY A 105 -15.70 -5.55 14.22
CA GLY A 105 -16.16 -4.63 15.28
C GLY A 105 -17.67 -4.78 15.56
N GLN A 106 -18.06 -4.95 16.83
CA GLN A 106 -19.46 -4.99 17.24
C GLN A 106 -20.15 -3.63 17.03
N THR A 107 -19.42 -2.53 17.15
CA THR A 107 -19.89 -1.17 16.85
C THR A 107 -19.09 -0.54 15.71
N THR A 108 -19.67 0.44 15.01
CA THR A 108 -18.99 1.20 13.95
C THR A 108 -17.73 1.91 14.47
N ARG A 109 -17.74 2.34 15.73
CA ARG A 109 -16.59 2.94 16.43
C ARG A 109 -15.41 1.98 16.56
N ASP A 110 -15.65 0.74 16.99
CA ASP A 110 -14.58 -0.26 17.17
C ASP A 110 -13.91 -0.62 15.84
N LYS A 111 -14.69 -0.63 14.75
CA LYS A 111 -14.17 -0.79 13.39
C LYS A 111 -13.24 0.34 12.99
N LEU A 112 -13.61 1.60 13.27
CA LEU A 112 -12.75 2.76 12.99
C LEU A 112 -11.46 2.74 13.84
N ILE A 113 -11.56 2.47 15.14
CA ILE A 113 -10.40 2.39 16.05
C ILE A 113 -9.42 1.32 15.55
N SER A 114 -9.91 0.12 15.26
CA SER A 114 -9.05 -0.98 14.83
C SER A 114 -8.43 -0.73 13.46
N MET A 115 -9.16 -0.07 12.56
CA MET A 115 -8.66 0.36 11.26
C MET A 115 -7.59 1.45 11.38
N LEU A 116 -7.80 2.45 12.24
CA LEU A 116 -6.82 3.51 12.51
C LEU A 116 -5.54 2.93 13.14
N THR A 117 -5.67 2.01 14.08
CA THR A 117 -4.53 1.29 14.68
C THR A 117 -3.77 0.50 13.61
N TYR A 118 -4.46 -0.25 12.74
CA TYR A 118 -3.80 -0.97 11.65
C TYR A 118 -3.06 -0.02 10.70
N LEU A 119 -3.69 1.09 10.33
CA LEU A 119 -3.10 2.09 9.42
C LEU A 119 -1.89 2.79 10.04
N LYS A 120 -1.92 3.09 11.34
CA LYS A 120 -0.76 3.72 12.01
C LYS A 120 0.39 2.75 12.23
N THR A 121 0.11 1.47 12.42
CA THR A 121 1.15 0.49 12.78
C THR A 121 1.70 -0.24 11.55
N LYS A 122 0.83 -0.90 10.77
CA LYS A 122 1.24 -1.86 9.72
C LYS A 122 1.37 -1.24 8.35
N PHE A 123 0.94 0.01 8.18
CA PHE A 123 0.90 0.61 6.86
C PHE A 123 2.28 0.96 6.31
N ASN A 124 3.21 1.43 7.15
CA ASN A 124 4.59 1.69 6.70
C ASN A 124 5.24 0.43 6.11
N LEU A 125 4.94 -0.73 6.71
CA LEU A 125 5.38 -2.04 6.23
C LEU A 125 4.75 -2.40 4.87
N THR A 126 3.43 -2.17 4.74
CA THR A 126 2.70 -2.36 3.48
C THR A 126 3.30 -1.51 2.37
N LEU A 127 3.57 -0.25 2.68
CA LEU A 127 4.06 0.73 1.73
C LEU A 127 5.49 0.44 1.30
N LEU A 128 6.35 -0.05 2.20
CA LEU A 128 7.65 -0.61 1.81
C LEU A 128 7.51 -1.81 0.86
N ALA A 129 6.60 -2.74 1.15
CA ALA A 129 6.35 -3.91 0.29
C ALA A 129 5.78 -3.54 -1.09
N VAL A 130 4.98 -2.46 -1.18
CA VAL A 130 4.50 -1.89 -2.46
C VAL A 130 5.65 -1.21 -3.21
N SER A 131 6.49 -0.45 -2.51
CA SER A 131 7.59 0.29 -3.14
C SER A 131 8.65 -0.67 -3.72
N ILE A 132 8.91 -1.80 -3.05
CA ILE A 132 9.82 -2.85 -3.54
C ILE A 132 9.35 -3.45 -4.88
N THR A 133 8.05 -3.44 -5.19
CA THR A 133 7.53 -3.93 -6.48
C THR A 133 8.17 -3.21 -7.67
N TYR A 134 8.43 -1.91 -7.56
CA TYR A 134 9.04 -1.11 -8.63
C TYR A 134 10.41 -1.63 -9.05
N PHE A 135 11.16 -2.17 -8.10
CA PHE A 135 12.45 -2.79 -8.37
C PHE A 135 12.30 -3.94 -9.36
N PHE A 136 11.33 -4.83 -9.15
CA PHE A 136 11.09 -5.98 -10.00
C PHE A 136 10.43 -5.61 -11.34
N VAL A 137 9.53 -4.61 -11.34
CA VAL A 137 8.97 -4.04 -12.57
C VAL A 137 10.08 -3.56 -13.49
N PHE A 138 11.07 -2.87 -12.92
CA PHE A 138 12.18 -2.33 -13.68
C PHE A 138 13.11 -3.41 -14.24
N ILE A 139 13.46 -4.42 -13.44
CA ILE A 139 14.28 -5.55 -13.91
C ILE A 139 13.59 -6.26 -15.08
N SER A 140 12.34 -6.67 -14.90
CA SER A 140 11.62 -7.42 -15.94
C SER A 140 11.37 -6.55 -17.17
N GLY A 141 10.98 -5.29 -17.01
CA GLY A 141 10.82 -4.36 -18.12
C GLY A 141 12.10 -4.14 -18.92
N THR A 142 13.25 -4.08 -18.24
CA THR A 142 14.56 -3.93 -18.90
C THR A 142 14.94 -5.19 -19.68
N LEU A 143 14.67 -6.38 -19.15
CA LEU A 143 14.92 -7.65 -19.85
C LEU A 143 14.06 -7.77 -21.13
N VAL A 144 12.77 -7.49 -21.03
CA VAL A 144 11.88 -7.46 -22.21
C VAL A 144 12.39 -6.44 -23.24
N TYR A 145 12.74 -5.23 -22.80
CA TYR A 145 13.27 -4.19 -23.70
C TYR A 145 14.55 -4.65 -24.41
N PHE A 146 15.49 -5.27 -23.69
CA PHE A 146 16.73 -5.78 -24.29
C PHE A 146 16.49 -6.91 -25.27
N TYR A 147 15.51 -7.77 -25.00
CA TYR A 147 15.16 -8.83 -25.94
C TYR A 147 14.58 -8.24 -27.23
N LEU A 148 13.62 -7.32 -27.12
CA LEU A 148 12.95 -6.75 -28.28
C LEU A 148 13.89 -5.90 -29.15
N VAL A 149 14.80 -5.14 -28.55
CA VAL A 149 15.69 -4.23 -29.30
C VAL A 149 16.97 -4.90 -29.75
N TYR A 150 17.56 -5.77 -28.93
CA TYR A 150 18.91 -6.31 -29.17
C TYR A 150 18.94 -7.83 -29.36
N GLY A 151 17.86 -8.56 -29.07
CA GLY A 151 17.80 -10.02 -29.12
C GLY A 151 18.68 -10.73 -28.06
N LYS A 152 19.39 -9.97 -27.23
CA LYS A 152 20.31 -10.47 -26.20
C LYS A 152 20.38 -9.49 -25.03
N VAL A 153 20.87 -9.95 -23.88
CA VAL A 153 21.14 -9.05 -22.76
C VAL A 153 22.31 -8.14 -23.14
N ARG A 154 22.08 -6.83 -23.13
CA ARG A 154 23.14 -5.85 -23.37
C ARG A 154 24.02 -5.75 -22.11
N PRO A 155 25.36 -5.86 -22.22
CA PRO A 155 26.24 -5.54 -21.11
C PRO A 155 26.08 -4.05 -20.78
N LEU A 156 25.84 -3.74 -19.51
CA LEU A 156 25.73 -2.35 -19.05
C LEU A 156 27.11 -1.82 -18.67
N ASP A 157 27.45 -0.64 -19.18
CA ASP A 157 28.65 0.07 -18.73
C ASP A 157 28.44 0.64 -17.32
N ARG A 158 29.53 1.06 -16.67
CA ARG A 158 29.45 1.67 -15.32
C ARG A 158 28.50 2.87 -15.26
N VAL A 159 28.48 3.67 -16.33
CA VAL A 159 27.59 4.83 -16.45
C VAL A 159 26.14 4.38 -16.54
N ASP A 160 25.85 3.36 -17.35
CA ASP A 160 24.51 2.79 -17.46
C ASP A 160 24.04 2.30 -16.09
N ILE A 161 24.84 1.52 -15.36
CA ILE A 161 24.49 1.01 -14.02
C ILE A 161 24.10 2.15 -13.08
N ILE A 162 24.83 3.27 -13.09
CA ILE A 162 24.51 4.44 -12.27
C ILE A 162 23.16 5.04 -12.68
N VAL A 163 22.92 5.19 -13.98
CA VAL A 163 21.66 5.74 -14.51
C VAL A 163 20.48 4.84 -14.18
N PHE A 164 20.56 3.54 -14.48
CA PHE A 164 19.51 2.56 -14.19
C PHE A 164 19.22 2.47 -12.69
N THR A 165 20.27 2.47 -11.83
CA THR A 165 20.10 2.50 -10.37
C THR A 165 19.44 3.80 -9.90
N GLY A 166 19.81 4.94 -10.49
CA GLY A 166 19.18 6.23 -10.21
C GLY A 166 17.68 6.22 -10.51
N PHE A 167 17.27 5.69 -11.67
CA PHE A 167 15.85 5.55 -12.02
C PHE A 167 15.09 4.63 -11.06
N ILE A 168 15.69 3.52 -10.64
CA ILE A 168 15.09 2.62 -9.66
C ILE A 168 14.88 3.34 -8.33
N ILE A 169 15.91 3.99 -7.79
CA ILE A 169 15.82 4.69 -6.51
C ILE A 169 14.76 5.79 -6.58
N LEU A 170 14.76 6.57 -7.66
CA LEU A 170 13.79 7.64 -7.87
C LEU A 170 12.36 7.08 -7.96
N GLY A 171 12.16 5.98 -8.69
CA GLY A 171 10.87 5.30 -8.78
C GLY A 171 10.36 4.78 -7.43
N ILE A 172 11.24 4.13 -6.65
CA ILE A 172 10.91 3.63 -5.30
C ILE A 172 10.55 4.80 -4.37
N VAL A 173 11.37 5.86 -4.35
CA VAL A 173 11.15 7.04 -3.49
C VAL A 173 9.86 7.77 -3.87
N PHE A 174 9.62 7.97 -5.16
CA PHE A 174 8.41 8.63 -5.64
C PHE A 174 7.16 7.82 -5.26
N ASN A 175 7.17 6.51 -5.49
CA ASN A 175 6.06 5.65 -5.11
C ASN A 175 5.83 5.65 -3.59
N PHE A 176 6.90 5.60 -2.80
CA PHE A 176 6.83 5.67 -1.35
C PHE A 176 6.18 6.97 -0.88
N ILE A 177 6.62 8.11 -1.41
CA ILE A 177 6.09 9.44 -1.05
C ILE A 177 4.62 9.56 -1.47
N ALA A 178 4.29 9.21 -2.72
CA ALA A 178 2.92 9.32 -3.24
C ALA A 178 1.93 8.51 -2.40
N ASN A 179 2.26 7.25 -2.11
CA ASN A 179 1.42 6.39 -1.27
C ASN A 179 1.36 6.88 0.19
N LYS A 180 2.45 7.46 0.70
CA LYS A 180 2.49 7.97 2.08
C LYS A 180 1.62 9.20 2.25
N VAL A 181 1.64 10.11 1.28
CA VAL A 181 0.78 11.30 1.26
C VAL A 181 -0.69 10.89 1.20
N LEU A 182 -1.04 9.98 0.29
CA LEU A 182 -2.41 9.48 0.12
C LEU A 182 -2.95 8.90 1.43
N ILE A 183 -2.14 8.14 2.15
CA ILE A 183 -2.58 7.48 3.38
C ILE A 183 -2.54 8.43 4.58
N LYS A 184 -1.58 9.34 4.65
CA LYS A 184 -1.57 10.38 5.69
C LYS A 184 -2.87 11.18 5.64
N TYR A 185 -3.39 11.45 4.45
CA TYR A 185 -4.70 12.07 4.27
C TYR A 185 -5.83 11.20 4.84
N GLN A 186 -5.85 9.90 4.53
CA GLN A 186 -6.85 8.96 5.06
C GLN A 186 -6.77 8.79 6.59
N ILE A 187 -5.56 8.74 7.17
CA ILE A 187 -5.34 8.68 8.62
C ILE A 187 -5.86 9.95 9.29
N LYS A 188 -5.47 11.13 8.79
CA LYS A 188 -5.93 12.41 9.35
C LYS A 188 -7.45 12.52 9.31
N HIS A 189 -8.07 12.02 8.23
CA HIS A 189 -9.52 12.01 8.10
C HIS A 189 -10.19 11.07 9.12
N LEU A 190 -9.64 9.88 9.35
CA LEU A 190 -10.10 8.94 10.37
C LEU A 190 -9.93 9.48 11.79
N GLU A 191 -8.81 10.16 12.08
CA GLU A 191 -8.56 10.81 13.37
C GLU A 191 -9.62 11.86 13.66
N LEU A 192 -9.89 12.75 12.70
CA LEU A 192 -10.93 13.78 12.86
C LEU A 192 -12.31 13.17 13.13
N CYS A 193 -12.66 12.08 12.43
CA CYS A 193 -13.93 11.39 12.67
C CYS A 193 -14.00 10.72 14.05
N LEU A 194 -12.88 10.24 14.59
CA LEU A 194 -12.83 9.57 15.90
C LEU A 194 -12.81 10.58 17.05
N THR A 195 -12.07 11.68 16.92
CA THR A 195 -12.04 12.77 17.90
C THR A 195 -13.41 13.45 18.02
N ASP A 196 -14.12 13.64 16.92
CA ASP A 196 -15.49 14.16 16.93
C ASP A 196 -16.48 13.24 17.65
N MET A 197 -16.15 11.94 17.81
CA MET A 197 -16.99 10.97 18.49
C MET A 197 -16.70 10.79 19.97
N ASN A 198 -15.43 10.77 20.41
CA ASN A 198 -15.01 10.63 21.81
C ASN A 198 -13.47 10.76 21.96
N ASP A 199 -13.00 11.58 22.91
CA ASP A 199 -11.58 11.79 23.21
C ASP A 199 -10.84 10.52 23.69
N ASP A 200 -11.52 9.60 24.40
CA ASP A 200 -10.91 8.37 24.92
C ASP A 200 -10.49 7.37 23.82
N ALA A 201 -11.05 7.50 22.61
CA ALA A 201 -10.71 6.61 21.49
C ALA A 201 -9.24 6.73 21.07
N MET A 202 -8.65 7.92 21.20
CA MET A 202 -7.27 8.19 20.80
C MET A 202 -6.26 7.57 21.77
N ALA A 203 -6.59 7.50 23.07
CA ALA A 203 -5.75 6.87 24.08
C ALA A 203 -5.60 5.35 23.83
N ILE A 204 -6.72 4.67 23.53
CA ILE A 204 -6.75 3.23 23.21
C ILE A 204 -5.92 2.93 21.95
N VAL A 205 -6.03 3.78 20.92
CA VAL A 205 -5.23 3.65 19.69
C VAL A 205 -3.73 3.76 20.00
N SER A 206 -3.33 4.72 20.85
CA SER A 206 -1.93 4.94 21.20
C SER A 206 -1.29 3.74 21.91
N GLN A 207 -2.00 3.16 22.89
CA GLN A 207 -1.51 2.01 23.64
C GLN A 207 -1.30 0.77 22.75
N ASN A 208 -2.26 0.47 21.86
CA ASN A 208 -2.17 -0.66 20.93
C ASN A 208 -1.05 -0.50 19.89
N ILE A 209 -0.68 0.74 19.54
CA ILE A 209 0.41 1.04 18.60
C ILE A 209 1.77 0.67 19.20
N GLU A 210 2.02 0.95 20.48
CA GLU A 210 3.32 0.68 21.11
C GLU A 210 3.64 -0.82 21.15
N THR A 211 2.66 -1.65 21.48
CA THR A 211 2.84 -3.11 21.54
C THR A 211 3.10 -3.71 20.16
N GLN A 212 2.42 -3.23 19.11
CA GLN A 212 2.59 -3.75 17.76
C GLN A 212 3.88 -3.28 17.06
N LYS A 213 4.39 -2.08 17.39
CA LYS A 213 5.65 -1.54 16.83
C LYS A 213 6.88 -2.43 17.07
N LYS A 214 6.91 -3.21 18.15
CA LYS A 214 8.07 -4.07 18.48
C LYS A 214 8.18 -5.28 17.53
N GLN A 215 7.04 -5.81 17.06
CA GLN A 215 6.99 -6.95 16.15
C GLN A 215 7.25 -6.54 14.68
N ASP A 216 6.90 -5.31 14.30
CA ASP A 216 7.03 -4.84 12.91
C ASP A 216 8.48 -4.52 12.50
N ARG A 217 9.41 -4.30 13.44
CA ARG A 217 10.84 -4.11 13.13
C ARG A 217 11.48 -5.31 12.42
N VAL A 218 11.09 -6.53 12.82
CA VAL A 218 11.61 -7.76 12.20
C VAL A 218 11.15 -7.87 10.75
N ASN A 219 9.88 -7.54 10.48
CA ASN A 219 9.35 -7.56 9.12
C ASN A 219 9.97 -6.46 8.24
N GLN A 220 10.25 -5.27 8.82
CA GLN A 220 10.98 -4.22 8.09
C GLN A 220 12.39 -4.68 7.72
N PHE A 221 13.08 -5.37 8.62
CA PHE A 221 14.40 -5.94 8.35
C PHE A 221 14.35 -6.99 7.24
N LEU A 222 13.35 -7.89 7.26
CA LEU A 222 13.14 -8.88 6.19
C LEU A 222 12.90 -8.23 4.82
N LEU A 223 12.09 -7.16 4.76
CA LEU A 223 11.88 -6.41 3.52
C LEU A 223 13.17 -5.73 3.02
N GLY A 224 14.01 -5.24 3.94
CA GLY A 224 15.34 -4.73 3.61
C GLY A 224 16.25 -5.78 2.98
N ILE A 225 16.22 -7.02 3.50
CA ILE A 225 16.95 -8.16 2.92
C ILE A 225 16.44 -8.47 1.51
N VAL A 226 15.12 -8.46 1.28
CA VAL A 226 14.54 -8.71 -0.06
C VAL A 226 15.04 -7.66 -1.06
N LEU A 227 15.11 -6.39 -0.66
CA LEU A 227 15.63 -5.32 -1.50
C LEU A 227 17.12 -5.52 -1.81
N LEU A 228 17.92 -5.90 -0.82
CA LEU A 228 19.35 -6.18 -0.98
C LEU A 228 19.58 -7.37 -1.93
N ILE A 229 18.84 -8.47 -1.76
CA ILE A 229 18.89 -9.62 -2.68
C ILE A 229 18.48 -9.19 -4.09
N GLY A 230 17.43 -8.39 -4.22
CA GLY A 230 17.02 -7.82 -5.51
C GLY A 230 18.17 -7.07 -6.17
N PHE A 231 18.85 -6.18 -5.44
CA PHE A 231 19.99 -5.43 -5.96
C PHE A 231 21.13 -6.35 -6.41
N LEU A 232 21.43 -7.40 -5.65
CA LEU A 232 22.42 -8.41 -6.05
C LEU A 232 22.02 -9.14 -7.34
N LEU A 233 20.73 -9.48 -7.52
CA LEU A 233 20.24 -10.09 -8.75
C LEU A 233 20.43 -9.15 -9.95
N MET A 234 20.13 -7.86 -9.79
CA MET A 234 20.37 -6.85 -10.82
C MET A 234 21.84 -6.80 -11.24
N VAL A 235 22.75 -6.73 -10.27
CA VAL A 235 24.20 -6.74 -10.54
C VAL A 235 24.62 -8.05 -11.21
N ALA A 236 24.08 -9.20 -10.79
CA ALA A 236 24.38 -10.49 -11.39
C ALA A 236 23.97 -10.57 -12.87
N VAL A 237 22.80 -10.03 -13.25
CA VAL A 237 22.37 -9.98 -14.66
C VAL A 237 23.32 -9.11 -15.48
N PHE A 238 23.67 -7.93 -14.99
CA PHE A 238 24.37 -6.94 -15.81
C PHE A 238 25.88 -7.07 -15.81
N LYS A 239 26.48 -7.65 -14.75
CA LYS A 239 27.94 -7.75 -14.60
C LYS A 239 28.51 -9.07 -15.14
N ASN A 240 27.76 -10.18 -15.12
CA ASN A 240 28.23 -11.47 -15.67
C ASN A 240 27.90 -11.67 -17.16
N VAL A 241 27.46 -10.62 -17.87
CA VAL A 241 27.44 -10.58 -19.34
C VAL A 241 28.75 -10.02 -19.90
N LEU A 242 29.64 -9.53 -19.02
CA LEU A 242 31.02 -9.09 -19.33
C LEU A 242 32.07 -10.22 -19.21
N GLY A 243 31.64 -11.46 -18.95
CA GLY A 243 32.50 -12.65 -18.89
C GLY A 243 32.34 -13.53 -20.11
#